data_AF-V2XZU3-F1
#
_entry.id   AF-V2XZU3-F1
#
_cell.length_a   1.000
_cell.length_b   1.000
_cell.length_c   1.000
_cell.angle_alpha   90.00
_cell.angle_beta   90.00
_cell.angle_gamma   90.00
#
_symmetry.space_group_name_H-M   'P 1'
#
loop_
_entity.id
_entity.type
_entity.pdbx_description
1 polymer ?
#
loop_
_entity_poly.entity_id
_entity_poly.type
_entity_poly.pdbx_seq_one_letter_code
_entity_poly.pdbx_strand_id
1 'polypeptide(L)'
;MECEGEDMKEYIKLYQKMREDYYKKWGAYSHPLSLAEFVKLNQNIFKEHLEEKENTSNRILATKLYINLILEKIKYFAYYIAFSEDDFSKLNDALWQNGRTALLCGGINHSGTLYTANIVNGLINCFACNDNDVVKSFVPEELPLLKGTFYTNNVINLLSSLYYKNDKKLQEAITIAEKFLSKKKLSGIAENYVRFFIFLAKKDAESLGECLQKICEAYQKQGYPIEKIDKCFAPEVHGFYHLIRFFDESLFEEVKMPEHKCFIKEFEEWQKENDFPKGRQFYRYQETLDNANLILQSPIPVIHLCKVDGTLMMDVEKFAEELSASVVK
;
A
#
# COMPACT_ATOMS: atom_id res chain seq x y z
N MET A 1 12.78 27.47 -10.61
CA MET A 1 11.71 26.93 -11.47
C MET A 1 12.39 25.98 -12.43
N GLU A 2 12.77 24.82 -11.89
CA GLU A 2 13.45 23.68 -12.51
C GLU A 2 13.16 22.52 -11.52
N CYS A 3 11.96 21.95 -11.56
CA CYS A 3 11.58 20.80 -10.71
C CYS A 3 10.84 19.72 -11.50
N GLU A 4 10.97 19.72 -12.82
CA GLU A 4 10.34 18.70 -13.67
C GLU A 4 11.19 17.42 -13.66
N GLY A 5 10.68 16.37 -13.01
CA GLY A 5 11.20 15.00 -13.09
C GLY A 5 12.52 14.69 -12.36
N GLU A 6 13.02 15.55 -11.45
CA GLU A 6 14.27 15.27 -10.71
C GLU A 6 14.17 14.04 -9.80
N ASP A 7 13.01 13.79 -9.17
CA ASP A 7 12.86 12.69 -8.21
C ASP A 7 12.62 11.33 -8.88
N MET A 8 11.95 11.30 -10.05
CA MET A 8 11.88 10.09 -10.88
C MET A 8 13.29 9.68 -11.34
N LYS A 9 14.12 10.65 -11.75
CA LYS A 9 15.54 10.42 -12.09
C LYS A 9 16.35 9.95 -10.88
N GLU A 10 16.16 10.54 -9.71
CA GLU A 10 16.84 10.09 -8.48
C GLU A 10 16.38 8.68 -8.07
N TYR A 11 15.10 8.34 -8.24
CA TYR A 11 14.59 6.98 -8.01
C TYR A 11 15.30 5.96 -8.92
N ILE A 12 15.38 6.24 -10.22
CA ILE A 12 16.06 5.39 -11.21
C ILE A 12 17.53 5.17 -10.81
N LYS A 13 18.22 6.25 -10.47
CA LYS A 13 19.63 6.20 -10.03
C LYS A 13 19.80 5.41 -8.73
N LEU A 14 18.93 5.60 -7.74
CA LEU A 14 18.97 4.84 -6.49
C LEU A 14 18.63 3.37 -6.70
N TYR A 15 17.72 3.05 -7.62
CA TYR A 15 17.41 1.68 -8.01
C TYR A 15 18.64 0.97 -8.60
N GLN A 16 19.31 1.61 -9.56
CA GLN A 16 20.55 1.10 -10.15
C GLN A 16 21.64 0.93 -9.08
N LYS A 17 21.78 1.90 -8.17
CA LYS A 17 22.72 1.78 -7.06
C LYS A 17 22.37 0.60 -6.14
N MET A 18 21.10 0.43 -5.78
CA MET A 18 20.62 -0.69 -4.95
C MET A 18 20.96 -2.03 -5.60
N ARG A 19 20.79 -2.15 -6.93
CA ARG A 19 21.24 -3.30 -7.71
C ARG A 19 22.74 -3.56 -7.58
N GLU A 20 23.58 -2.54 -7.79
CA GLU A 20 25.03 -2.65 -7.72
C GLU A 20 25.53 -2.99 -6.31
N ASP A 21 24.96 -2.37 -5.28
CA ASP A 21 25.31 -2.61 -3.89
C ASP A 21 24.92 -4.04 -3.47
N TYR A 22 23.78 -4.56 -3.95
CA TYR A 22 23.39 -5.96 -3.75
C TYR A 22 24.38 -6.92 -4.42
N TYR A 23 24.78 -6.67 -5.67
CA TYR A 23 25.76 -7.50 -6.38
C TYR A 23 27.11 -7.52 -5.67
N LYS A 24 27.61 -6.37 -5.21
CA LYS A 24 28.87 -6.32 -4.44
C LYS A 24 28.81 -7.13 -3.15
N LYS A 25 27.64 -7.17 -2.50
CA LYS A 25 27.45 -7.87 -1.22
C LYS A 25 27.26 -9.38 -1.39
N TRP A 26 26.56 -9.80 -2.45
CA TRP A 26 26.07 -11.18 -2.58
C TRP A 26 26.54 -11.91 -3.84
N GLY A 27 27.26 -11.24 -4.75
CA GLY A 27 27.79 -11.83 -5.98
C GLY A 27 26.73 -12.13 -7.05
N ALA A 28 25.49 -11.71 -6.87
CA ALA A 28 24.38 -11.93 -7.79
C ALA A 28 23.46 -10.71 -7.87
N TYR A 29 22.82 -10.48 -9.02
CA TYR A 29 21.81 -9.42 -9.17
C TYR A 29 20.43 -9.91 -8.69
N SER A 30 19.77 -9.13 -7.84
CA SER A 30 18.40 -9.39 -7.34
C SER A 30 17.37 -8.33 -7.77
N HIS A 31 17.82 -7.23 -8.36
CA HIS A 31 16.99 -6.09 -8.79
C HIS A 31 17.07 -5.94 -10.31
N PRO A 32 16.08 -6.42 -11.08
CA PRO A 32 16.14 -6.48 -12.55
C PRO A 32 16.08 -5.09 -13.22
N LEU A 33 16.75 -4.93 -14.36
CA LEU A 33 16.70 -3.70 -15.18
C LEU A 33 15.76 -3.82 -16.39
N SER A 34 15.27 -5.03 -16.68
CA SER A 34 14.38 -5.30 -17.80
C SER A 34 13.36 -6.38 -17.45
N LEU A 35 12.28 -6.45 -18.23
CA LEU A 35 11.28 -7.51 -18.10
C LEU A 35 11.91 -8.90 -18.29
N ALA A 36 12.88 -9.06 -19.20
CA ALA A 36 13.56 -10.33 -19.43
C ALA A 36 14.34 -10.80 -18.18
N GLU A 37 15.03 -9.88 -17.49
CA GLU A 37 15.69 -10.20 -16.23
C GLU A 37 14.69 -10.52 -15.11
N PHE A 38 13.58 -9.79 -15.02
CA PHE A 38 12.53 -10.05 -14.03
C PHE A 38 11.87 -11.41 -14.25
N VAL A 39 11.59 -11.79 -15.51
CA VAL A 39 11.11 -13.13 -15.88
C VAL A 39 12.09 -14.19 -15.39
N LYS A 40 13.38 -14.04 -15.70
CA LYS A 40 14.42 -15.01 -15.31
C LYS A 40 14.52 -15.14 -13.78
N LEU A 41 14.48 -14.02 -13.06
CA LEU A 41 14.48 -14.01 -11.59
C LEU A 41 13.31 -14.81 -11.03
N ASN A 42 12.08 -14.55 -11.50
CA ASN A 42 10.89 -15.24 -11.02
C ASN A 42 10.91 -16.74 -11.39
N GLN A 43 11.42 -17.10 -12.57
CA GLN A 43 11.60 -18.50 -12.96
C GLN A 43 12.60 -19.24 -12.06
N ASN A 44 13.68 -18.59 -11.63
CA ASN A 44 14.63 -19.18 -10.69
C ASN A 44 13.99 -19.39 -9.32
N ILE A 45 13.30 -18.39 -8.79
CA ILE A 45 12.55 -18.49 -7.52
C ILE A 45 11.52 -19.63 -7.58
N PHE A 46 10.82 -19.76 -8.72
CA PHE A 46 9.85 -20.82 -8.92
C PHE A 46 10.50 -22.20 -8.78
N LYS A 47 11.57 -22.46 -9.53
CA LYS A 47 12.29 -23.74 -9.50
C LYS A 47 12.85 -24.05 -8.12
N GLU A 48 13.40 -23.04 -7.44
CA GLU A 48 14.05 -23.24 -6.12
C GLU A 48 13.05 -23.43 -4.97
N HIS A 49 11.84 -22.86 -5.05
CA HIS A 49 10.96 -22.74 -3.89
C HIS A 49 9.50 -23.15 -4.10
N LEU A 50 8.99 -23.15 -5.34
CA LEU A 50 7.57 -23.36 -5.63
C LEU A 50 7.29 -24.63 -6.42
N GLU A 51 8.18 -25.08 -7.31
CA GLU A 51 7.93 -26.20 -8.22
C GLU A 51 7.52 -27.48 -7.48
N GLU A 52 8.25 -27.87 -6.42
CA GLU A 52 7.86 -29.02 -5.60
C GLU A 52 6.54 -28.79 -4.86
N LYS A 53 6.27 -27.55 -4.41
CA LYS A 53 5.12 -27.22 -3.56
C LYS A 53 3.82 -27.17 -4.34
N GLU A 54 3.85 -26.74 -5.60
CA GLU A 54 2.69 -26.84 -6.51
C GLU A 54 2.27 -28.30 -6.73
N ASN A 55 3.23 -29.22 -6.72
CA ASN A 55 2.97 -30.64 -6.85
C ASN A 55 2.47 -31.29 -5.54
N THR A 56 2.41 -30.54 -4.43
CA THR A 56 1.80 -30.99 -3.17
C THR A 56 0.34 -30.54 -3.06
N SER A 57 -0.47 -31.30 -2.31
CA SER A 57 -1.87 -30.93 -2.04
C SER A 57 -2.04 -29.70 -1.12
N ASN A 58 -0.95 -29.08 -0.65
CA ASN A 58 -1.01 -27.95 0.29
C ASN A 58 -1.08 -26.60 -0.45
N ARG A 59 -2.29 -26.30 -0.95
CA ARG A 59 -2.57 -25.04 -1.68
C ARG A 59 -2.34 -23.79 -0.85
N ILE A 60 -2.62 -23.84 0.46
CA ILE A 60 -2.45 -22.69 1.35
C ILE A 60 -0.98 -22.28 1.43
N LEU A 61 -0.09 -23.25 1.62
CA LEU A 61 1.35 -22.99 1.64
C LEU A 61 1.82 -22.43 0.29
N ALA A 62 1.36 -23.00 -0.83
CA ALA A 62 1.71 -22.50 -2.15
C ALA A 62 1.30 -21.04 -2.35
N THR A 63 0.05 -20.67 -2.01
CA THR A 63 -0.44 -19.28 -2.07
C THR A 63 0.42 -18.33 -1.24
N LYS A 64 0.74 -18.69 0.01
CA LYS A 64 1.60 -17.88 0.89
C LYS A 64 3.00 -17.67 0.28
N LEU A 65 3.58 -18.72 -0.30
CA LEU A 65 4.89 -18.64 -0.97
C LEU A 65 4.84 -17.77 -2.23
N TYR A 66 3.80 -17.86 -3.05
CA TYR A 66 3.62 -16.98 -4.21
C TYR A 66 3.59 -15.50 -3.81
N ILE A 67 2.82 -15.16 -2.77
CA ILE A 67 2.73 -13.80 -2.26
C ILE A 67 4.11 -13.30 -1.79
N ASN A 68 4.75 -14.04 -0.88
CA ASN A 68 5.98 -13.59 -0.23
C ASN A 68 7.23 -13.68 -1.15
N LEU A 69 7.25 -14.58 -2.14
CA LEU A 69 8.45 -14.83 -2.96
C LEU A 69 8.36 -14.32 -4.39
N ILE A 70 7.16 -14.23 -4.98
CA ILE A 70 6.96 -13.82 -6.37
C ILE A 70 6.33 -12.42 -6.46
N LEU A 71 5.22 -12.17 -5.76
CA LEU A 71 4.51 -10.90 -5.87
C LEU A 71 5.31 -9.75 -5.25
N GLU A 72 5.91 -9.95 -4.09
CA GLU A 72 6.74 -8.92 -3.42
C GLU A 72 7.93 -8.43 -4.25
N LYS A 73 8.44 -9.23 -5.19
CA LYS A 73 9.62 -8.87 -6.01
C LYS A 73 9.38 -7.70 -6.94
N ILE A 74 8.12 -7.36 -7.20
CA ILE A 74 7.78 -6.32 -8.15
C ILE A 74 7.90 -4.90 -7.58
N LYS A 75 7.88 -4.73 -6.25
CA LYS A 75 7.75 -3.44 -5.55
C LYS A 75 8.55 -2.31 -6.20
N TYR A 76 9.87 -2.41 -6.16
CA TYR A 76 10.75 -1.36 -6.70
C TYR A 76 10.88 -1.41 -8.22
N PHE A 77 10.75 -2.60 -8.82
CA PHE A 77 10.92 -2.78 -10.25
C PHE A 77 9.81 -2.12 -11.06
N ALA A 78 8.55 -2.22 -10.63
CA ALA A 78 7.44 -1.60 -11.35
C ALA A 78 7.56 -0.07 -11.42
N TYR A 79 7.91 0.58 -10.30
CA TYR A 79 8.17 2.02 -10.29
C TYR A 79 9.40 2.40 -11.12
N TYR A 80 10.48 1.61 -11.04
CA TYR A 80 11.66 1.81 -11.90
C TYR A 80 11.29 1.82 -13.38
N ILE A 81 10.48 0.85 -13.84
CA ILE A 81 10.04 0.79 -15.24
C ILE A 81 9.14 1.97 -15.58
N ALA A 82 8.11 2.26 -14.78
CA ALA A 82 7.20 3.38 -15.04
C ALA A 82 7.95 4.72 -15.14
N PHE A 83 8.89 4.98 -14.22
CA PHE A 83 9.72 6.19 -14.24
C PHE A 83 10.74 6.21 -15.38
N SER A 84 11.33 5.06 -15.74
CA SER A 84 12.29 5.00 -16.84
C SER A 84 11.64 5.26 -18.20
N GLU A 85 10.35 4.93 -18.32
CA GLU A 85 9.57 5.12 -19.54
C GLU A 85 8.73 6.40 -19.54
N ASP A 86 8.72 7.15 -18.43
CA ASP A 86 7.89 8.34 -18.24
C ASP A 86 6.39 8.08 -18.51
N ASP A 87 5.89 6.94 -18.03
CA ASP A 87 4.54 6.43 -18.31
C ASP A 87 3.69 6.39 -17.04
N PHE A 88 2.80 7.38 -16.89
CA PHE A 88 1.89 7.48 -15.75
C PHE A 88 0.77 6.44 -15.75
N SER A 89 0.41 5.88 -16.92
CA SER A 89 -0.50 4.73 -16.96
C SER A 89 0.16 3.51 -16.33
N LYS A 90 1.44 3.27 -16.64
CA LYS A 90 2.23 2.22 -15.99
C LYS A 90 2.46 2.50 -14.50
N LEU A 91 2.65 3.76 -14.11
CA LEU A 91 2.76 4.12 -12.69
C LEU A 91 1.46 3.80 -11.94
N ASN A 92 0.30 4.10 -12.54
CA ASN A 92 -1.00 3.77 -11.97
C ASN A 92 -1.19 2.25 -11.79
N ASP A 93 -0.78 1.46 -12.78
CA ASP A 93 -0.81 0.00 -12.70
C ASP A 93 0.21 -0.55 -11.68
N ALA A 94 1.38 0.07 -11.55
CA ALA A 94 2.38 -0.27 -10.55
C ALA A 94 1.86 -0.04 -9.13
N LEU A 95 1.18 1.10 -8.89
CA LEU A 95 0.51 1.41 -7.63
C LEU A 95 -0.56 0.36 -7.30
N TRP A 96 -1.36 -0.04 -8.29
CA TRP A 96 -2.38 -1.09 -8.12
C TRP A 96 -1.77 -2.41 -7.67
N GLN A 97 -0.76 -2.91 -8.39
CA GLN A 97 -0.19 -4.20 -8.08
C GLN A 97 0.57 -4.18 -6.75
N ASN A 98 1.29 -3.10 -6.44
CA ASN A 98 2.00 -2.95 -5.17
C ASN A 98 1.05 -2.78 -3.99
N GLY A 99 -0.03 -2.01 -4.14
CA GLY A 99 -1.07 -1.85 -3.12
C GLY A 99 -1.71 -3.18 -2.76
N ARG A 100 -2.16 -3.94 -3.77
CA ARG A 100 -2.74 -5.28 -3.55
C ARG A 100 -1.74 -6.26 -2.96
N THR A 101 -0.48 -6.26 -3.42
CA THR A 101 0.55 -7.13 -2.85
C THR A 101 0.77 -6.83 -1.37
N ALA A 102 0.85 -5.55 -0.98
CA ALA A 102 0.99 -5.17 0.43
C ALA A 102 -0.19 -5.65 1.28
N LEU A 103 -1.42 -5.55 0.75
CA LEU A 103 -2.61 -6.09 1.41
C LEU A 103 -2.58 -7.61 1.56
N LEU A 104 -2.26 -8.33 0.49
CA LEU A 104 -2.12 -9.79 0.50
C LEU A 104 -1.07 -10.25 1.52
N CYS A 105 0.12 -9.64 1.51
CA CYS A 105 1.17 -9.89 2.51
C CYS A 105 0.69 -9.59 3.94
N GLY A 106 -0.07 -8.51 4.12
CA GLY A 106 -0.64 -8.13 5.42
C GLY A 106 -1.69 -9.10 5.93
N GLY A 107 -2.48 -9.73 5.04
CA GLY A 107 -3.54 -10.66 5.39
C GLY A 107 -3.05 -12.07 5.72
N ILE A 108 -1.89 -12.50 5.21
CA ILE A 108 -1.38 -13.87 5.41
C ILE A 108 -0.33 -14.00 6.51
N ASN A 109 0.27 -12.89 6.96
CA ASN A 109 1.39 -12.91 7.89
C ASN A 109 0.92 -12.49 9.30
N HIS A 110 1.19 -13.34 10.30
CA HIS A 110 0.94 -12.98 11.69
C HIS A 110 1.71 -11.72 12.06
N SER A 111 1.04 -10.84 12.81
CA SER A 111 1.67 -9.67 13.40
C SER A 111 1.27 -9.57 14.87
N GLY A 112 2.15 -9.03 15.72
CA GLY A 112 1.84 -8.77 17.12
C GLY A 112 0.82 -7.64 17.35
N THR A 113 0.17 -7.17 16.28
CA THR A 113 -0.82 -6.10 16.26
C THR A 113 -2.00 -6.49 15.38
N LEU A 114 -3.16 -5.86 15.59
CA LEU A 114 -4.33 -6.15 14.75
C LEU A 114 -4.17 -5.61 13.32
N TYR A 115 -3.76 -4.35 13.20
CA TYR A 115 -3.45 -3.71 11.91
C TYR A 115 -1.99 -3.26 11.89
N THR A 116 -1.26 -3.75 10.89
CA THR A 116 0.12 -3.35 10.62
C THR A 116 0.16 -2.06 9.80
N ALA A 117 1.33 -1.41 9.79
CA ALA A 117 1.60 -0.32 8.86
C ALA A 117 1.44 -0.77 7.40
N ASN A 118 1.78 -2.02 7.08
CA ASN A 118 1.68 -2.56 5.73
C ASN A 118 0.22 -2.63 5.23
N ILE A 119 -0.72 -3.04 6.10
CA ILE A 119 -2.16 -3.05 5.75
C ILE A 119 -2.66 -1.61 5.54
N VAL A 120 -2.33 -0.70 6.46
CA VAL A 120 -2.76 0.70 6.37
C VAL A 120 -2.20 1.37 5.11
N ASN A 121 -0.91 1.22 4.84
CA ASN A 121 -0.28 1.76 3.64
C ASN A 121 -0.81 1.07 2.37
N GLY A 122 -1.03 -0.24 2.39
CA GLY A 122 -1.64 -0.96 1.28
C GLY A 122 -3.03 -0.42 0.93
N LEU A 123 -3.88 -0.18 1.93
CA LEU A 123 -5.19 0.44 1.74
C LEU A 123 -5.08 1.83 1.13
N ILE A 124 -4.23 2.68 1.70
CA ILE A 124 -4.03 4.05 1.22
C ILE A 124 -3.47 4.04 -0.22
N ASN A 125 -2.49 3.18 -0.52
CA ASN A 125 -1.92 3.04 -1.87
C ASN A 125 -2.95 2.59 -2.89
N CYS A 126 -3.93 1.77 -2.51
CA CYS A 126 -5.01 1.39 -3.41
C CYS A 126 -5.88 2.59 -3.79
N PHE A 127 -6.07 3.58 -2.90
CA PHE A 127 -6.73 4.84 -3.28
C PHE A 127 -5.91 5.65 -4.29
N ALA A 128 -4.58 5.60 -4.25
CA ALA A 128 -3.72 6.31 -5.19
C ALA A 128 -3.94 5.86 -6.65
N CYS A 129 -4.47 4.66 -6.85
CA CYS A 129 -4.82 4.09 -8.16
C CYS A 129 -6.31 3.76 -8.30
N ASN A 130 -7.16 4.38 -7.47
CA ASN A 130 -8.62 4.25 -7.50
C ASN A 130 -9.16 2.80 -7.34
N ASP A 131 -8.39 1.88 -6.73
CA ASP A 131 -8.86 0.54 -6.36
C ASP A 131 -9.53 0.52 -4.98
N ASN A 132 -10.61 1.29 -4.86
CA ASN A 132 -11.24 1.61 -3.57
C ASN A 132 -12.05 0.43 -2.98
N ASP A 133 -12.39 -0.57 -3.79
CA ASP A 133 -13.25 -1.69 -3.39
C ASP A 133 -12.58 -2.58 -2.33
N VAL A 134 -11.24 -2.63 -2.31
CA VAL A 134 -10.46 -3.45 -1.37
C VAL A 134 -10.63 -3.04 0.09
N VAL A 135 -11.14 -1.84 0.34
CA VAL A 135 -11.39 -1.32 1.70
C VAL A 135 -12.31 -2.25 2.47
N LYS A 136 -13.36 -2.79 1.84
CA LYS A 136 -14.33 -3.67 2.50
C LYS A 136 -13.69 -4.97 3.01
N SER A 137 -12.65 -5.45 2.33
CA SER A 137 -11.93 -6.67 2.72
C SER A 137 -11.18 -6.50 4.02
N PHE A 138 -10.55 -5.33 4.26
CA PHE A 138 -9.78 -5.07 5.48
C PHE A 138 -10.51 -4.22 6.50
N VAL A 139 -11.61 -3.57 6.14
CA VAL A 139 -12.41 -2.72 7.01
C VAL A 139 -13.88 -3.11 6.84
N PRO A 140 -14.29 -4.31 7.29
CA PRO A 140 -15.69 -4.73 7.20
C PRO A 140 -16.60 -3.83 8.05
N GLU A 141 -17.88 -3.76 7.73
CA GLU A 141 -18.85 -2.90 8.42
C GLU A 141 -19.00 -3.30 9.89
N GLU A 142 -18.95 -4.60 10.16
CA GLU A 142 -19.06 -5.22 11.48
C GLU A 142 -17.79 -5.06 12.33
N LEU A 143 -16.74 -4.41 11.80
CA LEU A 143 -15.49 -4.20 12.53
C LEU A 143 -15.77 -3.42 13.83
N PRO A 144 -15.46 -3.98 15.02
CA PRO A 144 -15.67 -3.26 16.27
C PRO A 144 -14.74 -2.05 16.37
N LEU A 145 -15.14 -1.07 17.17
CA LEU A 145 -14.27 0.07 17.47
C LEU A 145 -13.03 -0.42 18.23
N LEU A 146 -11.86 -0.14 17.66
CA LEU A 146 -10.58 -0.56 18.20
C LEU A 146 -10.13 0.36 19.34
N LYS A 147 -9.28 -0.15 20.24
CA LYS A 147 -8.80 0.59 21.43
C LYS A 147 -8.00 1.88 21.13
N GLY A 148 -7.52 2.07 19.89
CA GLY A 148 -6.73 3.25 19.50
C GLY A 148 -5.34 3.36 20.13
N THR A 149 -4.74 2.26 20.59
CA THR A 149 -3.39 2.30 21.18
C THR A 149 -2.31 2.65 20.16
N PHE A 150 -2.46 2.16 18.92
CA PHE A 150 -1.56 2.39 17.79
C PHE A 150 -2.20 3.33 16.77
N TYR A 151 -1.40 4.06 15.99
CA TYR A 151 -1.93 4.95 14.96
C TYR A 151 -2.74 4.19 13.91
N THR A 152 -2.32 2.97 13.57
CA THR A 152 -3.03 2.10 12.60
C THR A 152 -4.46 1.82 13.04
N ASN A 153 -4.67 1.49 14.33
CA ASN A 153 -6.02 1.30 14.87
C ASN A 153 -6.87 2.57 14.81
N ASN A 154 -6.27 3.75 15.04
CA ASN A 154 -7.00 5.03 14.96
C ASN A 154 -7.37 5.36 13.51
N VAL A 155 -6.44 5.17 12.57
CA VAL A 155 -6.69 5.31 11.14
C VAL A 155 -7.84 4.41 10.71
N ILE A 156 -7.83 3.12 11.09
CA ILE A 156 -8.88 2.18 10.72
C ILE A 156 -10.23 2.54 11.36
N ASN A 157 -10.25 2.97 12.63
CA ASN A 157 -11.50 3.42 13.26
C ASN A 157 -12.13 4.60 12.50
N LEU A 158 -11.32 5.60 12.15
CA LEU A 158 -11.78 6.79 11.43
C LEU A 158 -12.20 6.43 10.00
N LEU A 159 -11.36 5.69 9.26
CA LEU A 159 -11.66 5.22 7.91
C LEU A 159 -12.95 4.39 7.88
N SER A 160 -13.11 3.43 8.79
CA SER A 160 -14.34 2.62 8.91
C SER A 160 -15.57 3.51 9.12
N SER A 161 -15.48 4.47 10.04
CA SER A 161 -16.62 5.31 10.39
C SER A 161 -17.01 6.25 9.24
N LEU A 162 -16.02 6.80 8.53
CA LEU A 162 -16.24 7.63 7.34
C LEU A 162 -16.80 6.80 6.17
N TYR A 163 -16.20 5.66 5.88
CA TYR A 163 -16.56 4.78 4.76
C TYR A 163 -18.01 4.29 4.85
N TYR A 164 -18.45 3.88 6.05
CA TYR A 164 -19.82 3.43 6.29
C TYR A 164 -20.77 4.55 6.75
N LYS A 165 -20.33 5.82 6.70
CA LYS A 165 -21.13 7.00 7.08
C LYS A 165 -21.82 6.85 8.44
N ASN A 166 -21.10 6.29 9.43
CA ASN A 166 -21.61 6.03 10.76
C ASN A 166 -21.20 7.15 11.73
N ASP A 167 -22.04 8.19 11.82
CA ASP A 167 -21.75 9.40 12.60
C ASP A 167 -21.49 9.12 14.08
N LYS A 168 -22.24 8.18 14.67
CA LYS A 168 -22.04 7.80 16.08
C LYS A 168 -20.65 7.19 16.28
N LYS A 169 -20.29 6.21 15.44
CA LYS A 169 -18.96 5.57 15.47
C LYS A 169 -17.86 6.58 15.17
N LEU A 170 -18.12 7.56 14.29
CA LEU A 170 -17.17 8.62 13.94
C LEU A 170 -16.85 9.53 15.13
N GLN A 171 -17.85 9.97 15.90
CA GLN A 171 -17.63 10.79 17.09
C GLN A 171 -16.82 10.05 18.16
N GLU A 172 -17.12 8.77 18.36
CA GLU A 172 -16.35 7.92 19.28
C GLU A 172 -14.91 7.71 18.78
N ALA A 173 -14.73 7.47 17.46
CA ALA A 173 -13.42 7.31 16.84
C ALA A 173 -12.56 8.57 16.93
N ILE A 174 -13.13 9.76 16.70
CA ILE A 174 -12.44 11.06 16.88
C ILE A 174 -12.00 11.22 18.33
N THR A 175 -12.87 10.92 19.30
CA THR A 175 -12.52 11.01 20.73
C THR A 175 -11.31 10.12 21.08
N ILE A 176 -11.30 8.88 20.57
CA ILE A 176 -10.18 7.95 20.77
C ILE A 176 -8.90 8.47 20.10
N ALA A 177 -9.02 8.99 18.88
CA ALA A 177 -7.91 9.53 18.10
C ALA A 177 -7.29 10.78 18.76
N GLU A 178 -8.10 11.70 19.26
CA GLU A 178 -7.62 12.89 19.99
C GLU A 178 -6.89 12.50 21.29
N LYS A 179 -7.41 11.50 22.02
CA LYS A 179 -6.70 10.92 23.18
C LYS A 179 -5.40 10.23 22.80
N PHE A 180 -5.33 9.60 21.63
CA PHE A 180 -4.09 9.07 21.10
C PHE A 180 -3.10 10.21 20.86
N LEU A 181 -3.51 11.27 20.15
CA LEU A 181 -2.70 12.43 19.81
C LEU A 181 -2.23 13.25 21.02
N SER A 182 -2.92 13.19 22.16
CA SER A 182 -2.52 13.89 23.37
C SER A 182 -1.32 13.26 24.11
N LYS A 183 -0.84 12.08 23.67
CA LYS A 183 0.32 11.42 24.28
C LYS A 183 1.62 12.18 23.95
N LYS A 184 2.43 12.47 24.98
CA LYS A 184 3.75 13.11 24.80
C LYS A 184 4.64 12.27 23.87
N LYS A 185 5.30 12.92 22.90
CA LYS A 185 6.25 12.36 21.90
C LYS A 185 5.66 11.75 20.61
N LEU A 186 4.38 11.94 20.32
CA LEU A 186 3.90 11.66 18.96
C LEU A 186 4.45 12.71 18.00
N SER A 187 5.13 12.26 16.94
CA SER A 187 5.62 13.09 15.85
C SER A 187 5.80 12.23 14.59
N GLY A 188 5.80 12.85 13.43
CA GLY A 188 6.01 12.18 12.15
C GLY A 188 4.75 11.49 11.60
N ILE A 189 4.91 10.39 10.88
CA ILE A 189 3.83 9.76 10.10
C ILE A 189 2.65 9.32 10.97
N ALA A 190 2.92 8.71 12.12
CA ALA A 190 1.86 8.21 13.01
C ALA A 190 0.91 9.33 13.47
N GLU A 191 1.44 10.52 13.74
CA GLU A 191 0.64 11.68 14.11
C GLU A 191 -0.15 12.20 12.90
N ASN A 192 0.54 12.46 11.79
CA ASN A 192 -0.05 13.12 10.64
C ASN A 192 -1.12 12.25 9.95
N TYR A 193 -0.96 10.92 9.92
CA TYR A 193 -1.99 10.02 9.39
C TYR A 193 -3.30 10.13 10.18
N VAL A 194 -3.22 10.16 11.52
CA VAL A 194 -4.41 10.28 12.36
C VAL A 194 -5.03 11.67 12.22
N ARG A 195 -4.22 12.73 12.19
CA ARG A 195 -4.70 14.10 11.97
C ARG A 195 -5.40 14.27 10.62
N PHE A 196 -4.86 13.69 9.55
CA PHE A 196 -5.46 13.72 8.23
C PHE A 196 -6.93 13.26 8.28
N PHE A 197 -7.19 12.09 8.87
CA PHE A 197 -8.56 11.57 8.95
C PHE A 197 -9.47 12.41 9.86
N ILE A 198 -8.94 13.05 10.90
CA ILE A 198 -9.71 14.00 11.72
C ILE A 198 -10.09 15.24 10.89
N PHE A 199 -9.15 15.80 10.12
CA PHE A 199 -9.43 16.96 9.27
C PHE A 199 -10.39 16.61 8.13
N LEU A 200 -10.28 15.41 7.57
CA LEU A 200 -11.24 14.87 6.59
C LEU A 200 -12.64 14.79 7.18
N ALA A 201 -12.78 14.26 8.40
CA ALA A 201 -14.06 14.19 9.10
C ALA A 201 -14.65 15.58 9.40
N LYS A 202 -13.80 16.59 9.61
CA LYS A 202 -14.19 17.99 9.85
C LYS A 202 -14.42 18.79 8.56
N LYS A 203 -14.12 18.21 7.40
CA LYS A 203 -14.13 18.89 6.09
C LYS A 203 -13.29 20.18 6.07
N ASP A 204 -12.12 20.14 6.68
CA ASP A 204 -11.22 21.28 6.81
C ASP A 204 -10.15 21.25 5.70
N ALA A 205 -10.41 21.96 4.61
CA ALA A 205 -9.56 21.96 3.40
C ALA A 205 -8.14 22.48 3.66
N GLU A 206 -8.03 23.58 4.43
CA GLU A 206 -6.75 24.21 4.76
C GLU A 206 -5.89 23.26 5.59
N SER A 207 -6.46 22.70 6.67
CA SER A 207 -5.76 21.75 7.52
C SER A 207 -5.40 20.46 6.78
N LEU A 208 -6.23 20.00 5.83
CA LEU A 208 -5.93 18.83 4.99
C LEU A 208 -4.70 19.09 4.10
N GLY A 209 -4.65 20.21 3.40
CA GLY A 209 -3.51 20.58 2.55
C GLY A 209 -2.21 20.69 3.34
N GLU A 210 -2.24 21.36 4.49
CA GLU A 210 -1.10 21.40 5.41
C GLU A 210 -0.69 20.02 5.92
N CYS A 211 -1.68 19.17 6.22
CA CYS A 211 -1.42 17.85 6.76
C CYS A 211 -0.76 16.95 5.72
N LEU A 212 -1.21 16.98 4.46
CA LEU A 212 -0.58 16.26 3.35
C LEU A 212 0.89 16.69 3.19
N GLN A 213 1.18 17.99 3.22
CA GLN A 213 2.56 18.51 3.20
C GLN A 213 3.40 17.94 4.37
N LYS A 214 2.86 17.95 5.59
CA LYS A 214 3.52 17.39 6.79
C LYS A 214 3.72 15.88 6.68
N ILE A 215 2.86 15.15 5.98
CA ILE A 215 3.05 13.73 5.69
C ILE A 215 4.27 13.55 4.78
N CYS A 216 4.38 14.30 3.68
CA CYS A 216 5.54 14.26 2.79
C CYS A 216 6.86 14.49 3.53
N GLU A 217 6.91 15.54 4.35
CA GLU A 217 8.10 15.90 5.14
C GLU A 217 8.45 14.81 6.17
N ALA A 218 7.44 14.23 6.82
CA ALA A 218 7.63 13.15 7.77
C ALA A 218 8.14 11.87 7.08
N TYR A 219 7.66 11.59 5.86
CA TYR A 219 8.11 10.47 5.04
C TYR A 219 9.61 10.57 4.73
N GLN A 220 10.07 11.75 4.30
CA GLN A 220 11.47 11.98 3.98
C GLN A 220 12.42 11.81 5.19
N LYS A 221 11.93 12.13 6.39
CA LYS A 221 12.68 12.05 7.65
C LYS A 221 12.74 10.65 8.27
N GLN A 222 12.04 9.66 7.70
CA GLN A 222 12.02 8.32 8.28
C GLN A 222 13.40 7.66 8.29
N GLY A 223 13.64 6.89 9.36
CA GLY A 223 14.79 6.00 9.46
C GLY A 223 14.45 4.58 9.03
N TYR A 224 15.31 3.63 9.40
CA TYR A 224 15.07 2.21 9.18
C TYR A 224 13.64 1.78 9.60
N PRO A 225 12.94 0.94 8.80
CA PRO A 225 13.43 0.22 7.62
C PRO A 225 13.31 0.99 6.28
N ILE A 226 12.93 2.26 6.30
CA ILE A 226 12.75 3.05 5.07
C ILE A 226 14.11 3.38 4.45
N GLU A 227 14.32 2.95 3.21
CA GLU A 227 15.56 3.19 2.48
C GLU A 227 15.54 4.53 1.75
N LYS A 228 16.68 4.93 1.18
CA LYS A 228 16.77 6.19 0.43
C LYS A 228 15.84 6.19 -0.78
N ILE A 229 15.68 5.05 -1.45
CA ILE A 229 14.84 4.90 -2.64
C ILE A 229 13.35 5.10 -2.32
N ASP A 230 12.87 4.59 -1.18
CA ASP A 230 11.48 4.79 -0.75
C ASP A 230 11.17 6.29 -0.63
N LYS A 231 12.12 7.11 -0.17
CA LYS A 231 11.92 8.56 0.05
C LYS A 231 11.76 9.40 -1.22
N CYS A 232 12.05 8.84 -2.39
CA CYS A 232 11.88 9.52 -3.68
C CYS A 232 10.43 9.55 -4.14
N PHE A 233 9.63 8.56 -3.74
CA PHE A 233 8.23 8.47 -4.15
C PHE A 233 7.41 7.90 -3.00
N ALA A 234 6.42 8.65 -2.53
CA ALA A 234 5.55 8.25 -1.42
C ALA A 234 4.14 7.93 -1.95
N PRO A 235 3.88 6.69 -2.43
CA PRO A 235 2.56 6.23 -2.89
C PRO A 235 1.42 6.61 -1.94
N GLU A 236 1.67 6.57 -0.63
CA GLU A 236 0.63 6.80 0.37
C GLU A 236 0.10 8.24 0.32
N VAL A 237 0.93 9.23 -0.04
CA VAL A 237 0.49 10.64 -0.09
C VAL A 237 -0.51 10.86 -1.22
N HIS A 238 -0.26 10.26 -2.38
CA HIS A 238 -1.20 10.24 -3.49
C HIS A 238 -2.52 9.58 -3.08
N GLY A 239 -2.43 8.47 -2.34
CA GLY A 239 -3.59 7.79 -1.76
C GLY A 239 -4.40 8.66 -0.80
N PHE A 240 -3.74 9.43 0.07
CA PHE A 240 -4.41 10.40 0.93
C PHE A 240 -5.08 11.52 0.14
N TYR A 241 -4.45 12.03 -0.91
CA TYR A 241 -5.05 13.06 -1.74
C TYR A 241 -6.32 12.54 -2.45
N HIS A 242 -6.25 11.34 -3.03
CA HIS A 242 -7.41 10.68 -3.66
C HIS A 242 -8.50 10.28 -2.67
N LEU A 243 -8.15 9.98 -1.42
CA LEU A 243 -9.13 9.73 -0.35
C LEU A 243 -10.07 10.93 -0.16
N ILE A 244 -9.56 12.16 -0.28
CA ILE A 244 -10.38 13.38 -0.17
C ILE A 244 -11.43 13.36 -1.27
N ARG A 245 -11.02 13.15 -2.53
CA ARG A 245 -11.93 13.03 -3.68
C ARG A 245 -12.97 11.93 -3.49
N PHE A 246 -12.54 10.75 -3.04
CA PHE A 246 -13.44 9.62 -2.82
C PHE A 246 -14.57 9.95 -1.84
N PHE A 247 -14.29 10.75 -0.81
CA PHE A 247 -15.29 11.11 0.20
C PHE A 247 -16.06 12.39 -0.12
N ASP A 248 -15.43 13.37 -0.73
CA ASP A 248 -16.01 14.69 -0.99
C ASP A 248 -15.27 15.41 -2.14
N GLU A 249 -15.88 15.41 -3.33
CA GLU A 249 -15.31 16.07 -4.52
C GLU A 249 -15.18 17.59 -4.34
N SER A 250 -16.10 18.24 -3.63
CA SER A 250 -16.04 19.68 -3.40
C SER A 250 -14.85 20.06 -2.51
N LEU A 251 -14.63 19.27 -1.45
CA LEU A 251 -13.47 19.43 -0.58
C LEU A 251 -12.16 19.17 -1.33
N PHE A 252 -12.15 18.20 -2.25
CA PHE A 252 -10.96 17.88 -3.04
C PHE A 252 -10.49 19.03 -3.93
N GLU A 253 -11.42 19.77 -4.54
CA GLU A 253 -11.09 20.94 -5.36
C GLU A 253 -10.53 22.11 -4.54
N GLU A 254 -10.87 22.19 -3.24
CA GLU A 254 -10.36 23.22 -2.33
C GLU A 254 -9.00 22.88 -1.73
N VAL A 255 -8.67 21.59 -1.60
CA VAL A 255 -7.44 21.14 -0.93
C VAL A 255 -6.22 21.37 -1.83
N LYS A 256 -5.26 22.11 -1.29
CA LYS A 256 -3.98 22.35 -1.96
C LYS A 256 -3.13 21.07 -2.01
N MET A 257 -2.60 20.75 -3.19
CA MET A 257 -1.59 19.71 -3.35
C MET A 257 -0.30 20.03 -2.57
N PRO A 258 0.40 19.01 -2.05
CA PRO A 258 1.73 19.19 -1.46
C PRO A 258 2.73 19.83 -2.42
N GLU A 259 3.58 20.68 -1.86
CA GLU A 259 4.78 21.23 -2.50
C GLU A 259 5.99 20.44 -1.99
N HIS A 260 6.03 19.15 -2.31
CA HIS A 260 7.13 18.28 -1.87
C HIS A 260 7.51 17.29 -2.95
N LYS A 261 8.81 17.07 -3.08
CA LYS A 261 9.49 16.31 -4.12
C LYS A 261 9.09 14.82 -4.22
N CYS A 262 8.57 14.25 -3.13
CA CYS A 262 8.06 12.87 -3.11
C CYS A 262 6.60 12.73 -3.60
N PHE A 263 5.94 13.86 -3.90
CA PHE A 263 4.60 13.95 -4.44
C PHE A 263 4.70 14.42 -5.90
N ILE A 264 4.40 13.53 -6.85
CA ILE A 264 4.54 13.77 -8.28
C ILE A 264 3.29 14.48 -8.79
N LYS A 265 3.35 15.80 -9.00
CA LYS A 265 2.20 16.60 -9.42
C LYS A 265 1.75 16.27 -10.84
N GLU A 266 2.70 15.96 -11.71
CA GLU A 266 2.47 15.59 -13.10
C GLU A 266 1.64 14.29 -13.18
N PHE A 267 1.81 13.37 -12.21
CA PHE A 267 0.97 12.19 -12.09
C PHE A 267 -0.48 12.55 -11.72
N GLU A 268 -0.68 13.53 -10.83
CA GLU A 268 -2.01 14.01 -10.44
C GLU A 268 -2.71 14.78 -11.56
N GLU A 269 -1.97 15.55 -12.34
CA GLU A 269 -2.46 16.19 -13.56
C GLU A 269 -2.91 15.13 -14.57
N TRP A 270 -2.08 14.10 -14.81
CA TRP A 270 -2.45 12.97 -15.64
C TRP A 270 -3.70 12.24 -15.13
N GLN A 271 -3.83 12.01 -13.82
CA GLN A 271 -5.04 11.41 -13.23
C GLN A 271 -6.28 12.25 -13.54
N LYS A 272 -6.22 13.57 -13.37
CA LYS A 272 -7.33 14.49 -13.68
C LYS A 272 -7.72 14.47 -15.16
N GLU A 273 -6.73 14.52 -16.05
CA GLU A 273 -6.95 14.48 -17.51
C GLU A 273 -7.57 13.17 -18.00
N ASN A 274 -7.34 12.07 -17.26
CA ASN A 274 -7.81 10.73 -17.63
C ASN A 274 -8.99 10.24 -16.78
N ASP A 275 -9.67 11.14 -16.06
CA ASP A 275 -10.83 10.84 -15.21
C ASP A 275 -10.55 9.79 -14.11
N PHE A 276 -9.38 9.90 -13.49
CA PHE A 276 -8.94 9.08 -12.36
C PHE A 276 -9.10 7.57 -12.62
N PRO A 277 -8.41 7.01 -13.63
CA PRO A 277 -8.62 5.63 -14.02
C PRO A 277 -8.23 4.67 -12.89
N LYS A 278 -9.01 3.61 -12.73
CA LYS A 278 -8.65 2.48 -11.87
C LYS A 278 -7.44 1.75 -12.45
N GLY A 279 -6.39 1.62 -11.65
CA GLY A 279 -5.19 0.87 -12.01
C GLY A 279 -5.48 -0.60 -12.25
N ARG A 280 -4.58 -1.25 -12.98
CA ARG A 280 -4.66 -2.66 -13.39
C ARG A 280 -3.38 -3.39 -13.01
N GLN A 281 -3.36 -4.69 -13.27
CA GLN A 281 -2.15 -5.48 -13.05
C GLN A 281 -1.03 -5.04 -13.99
N PHE A 282 0.02 -4.46 -13.41
CA PHE A 282 1.20 -3.98 -14.11
C PHE A 282 1.92 -5.06 -14.89
N TYR A 283 2.13 -6.24 -14.29
CA TYR A 283 2.86 -7.34 -14.93
C TYR A 283 2.06 -8.63 -14.90
N ARG A 284 1.80 -9.18 -16.09
CA ARG A 284 1.20 -10.51 -16.26
C ARG A 284 2.28 -11.59 -16.26
N TYR A 285 2.23 -12.48 -15.27
CA TYR A 285 3.14 -13.61 -15.13
C TYR A 285 2.89 -14.65 -16.23
N GLN A 286 3.95 -15.36 -16.62
CA GLN A 286 3.90 -16.42 -17.63
C GLN A 286 3.13 -17.64 -17.11
N GLU A 287 2.72 -18.55 -18.01
CA GLU A 287 1.90 -19.73 -17.71
C GLU A 287 2.43 -20.56 -16.52
N THR A 288 3.75 -20.74 -16.42
CA THR A 288 4.38 -21.48 -15.31
C THR A 288 4.18 -20.83 -13.94
N LEU A 289 3.81 -19.54 -13.91
CA LEU A 289 3.58 -18.72 -12.73
C LEU A 289 2.16 -18.16 -12.72
N ASP A 290 1.22 -18.75 -13.45
CA ASP A 290 -0.13 -18.18 -13.63
C ASP A 290 -0.90 -18.05 -12.31
N ASN A 291 -0.57 -18.87 -11.31
CA ASN A 291 -1.10 -18.72 -9.95
C ASN A 291 -0.85 -17.32 -9.37
N ALA A 292 0.25 -16.64 -9.72
CA ALA A 292 0.49 -15.26 -9.34
C ALA A 292 -0.55 -14.29 -9.95
N ASN A 293 -0.94 -14.51 -11.20
CA ASN A 293 -2.02 -13.73 -11.85
C ASN A 293 -3.35 -13.99 -11.16
N LEU A 294 -3.68 -15.27 -10.93
CA LEU A 294 -4.93 -15.66 -10.29
C LEU A 294 -5.03 -15.03 -8.89
N ILE A 295 -3.97 -15.11 -8.07
CA ILE A 295 -3.93 -14.49 -6.74
C ILE A 295 -4.19 -12.98 -6.79
N LEU A 296 -3.57 -12.25 -7.73
CA LEU A 296 -3.73 -10.79 -7.85
C LEU A 296 -5.15 -10.40 -8.31
N GLN A 297 -5.74 -11.20 -9.20
CA GLN A 297 -7.06 -10.93 -9.78
C GLN A 297 -8.21 -11.45 -8.91
N SER A 298 -7.96 -12.42 -8.04
CA SER A 298 -8.96 -12.93 -7.11
C SER A 298 -9.47 -11.83 -6.18
N PRO A 299 -10.75 -11.88 -5.78
CA PRO A 299 -11.26 -11.03 -4.71
C PRO A 299 -10.43 -11.22 -3.45
N ILE A 300 -9.99 -10.12 -2.84
CA ILE A 300 -9.30 -10.16 -1.55
C ILE A 300 -10.31 -10.62 -0.48
N PRO A 301 -10.03 -11.69 0.28
CA PRO A 301 -10.93 -12.17 1.34
C PRO A 301 -11.21 -11.10 2.38
N VAL A 302 -12.38 -11.19 3.01
CA VAL A 302 -12.71 -10.32 4.14
C VAL A 302 -11.95 -10.81 5.36
N ILE A 303 -11.33 -9.89 6.09
CA ILE A 303 -10.60 -10.25 7.30
C ILE A 303 -11.54 -10.80 8.37
N HIS A 304 -11.05 -11.79 9.09
CA HIS A 304 -11.70 -12.30 10.28
C HIS A 304 -10.88 -11.98 11.51
N LEU A 305 -11.55 -11.74 12.64
CA LEU A 305 -10.89 -11.44 13.90
C LEU A 305 -10.98 -12.63 14.85
N CYS A 306 -9.87 -13.00 15.46
CA CYS A 306 -9.79 -14.02 16.48
C CYS A 306 -9.12 -13.48 17.75
N LYS A 307 -9.29 -14.19 18.87
CA LYS A 307 -8.56 -13.88 20.11
C LYS A 307 -7.42 -14.87 20.26
N VAL A 308 -6.21 -14.36 20.39
CA VAL A 308 -5.01 -15.14 20.71
C VAL A 308 -4.44 -14.56 22.01
N ASP A 309 -4.36 -15.39 23.04
CA ASP A 309 -3.92 -15.00 24.38
C ASP A 309 -4.64 -13.74 24.93
N GLY A 310 -5.94 -13.64 24.65
CA GLY A 310 -6.79 -12.51 25.07
C GLY A 310 -6.64 -11.23 24.22
N THR A 311 -5.73 -11.20 23.25
CA THR A 311 -5.54 -10.10 22.31
C THR A 311 -6.32 -10.33 21.03
N LEU A 312 -7.07 -9.32 20.58
CA LEU A 312 -7.79 -9.37 19.32
C LEU A 312 -6.79 -9.22 18.16
N MET A 313 -6.75 -10.21 17.27
CA MET A 313 -5.84 -10.28 16.13
C MET A 313 -6.60 -10.68 14.86
N MET A 314 -5.95 -10.51 13.71
CA MET A 314 -6.46 -11.01 12.44
C MET A 314 -6.25 -12.52 12.35
N ASP A 315 -7.26 -13.24 11.89
CA ASP A 315 -7.19 -14.67 11.59
C ASP A 315 -6.55 -14.89 10.21
N VAL A 316 -5.22 -14.83 10.20
CA VAL A 316 -4.43 -14.92 8.96
C VAL A 316 -4.45 -16.31 8.32
N GLU A 317 -4.75 -17.36 9.11
CA GLU A 317 -4.91 -18.71 8.58
C GLU A 317 -6.22 -18.81 7.81
N LYS A 318 -7.32 -18.31 8.39
CA LYS A 318 -8.60 -18.25 7.68
C LYS A 318 -8.53 -17.36 6.43
N PHE A 319 -7.86 -16.22 6.51
CA PHE A 319 -7.63 -15.35 5.34
C PHE A 319 -6.89 -16.10 4.23
N ALA A 320 -5.83 -16.85 4.57
CA ALA A 320 -5.05 -17.62 3.59
C ALA A 320 -5.85 -18.81 3.02
N GLU A 321 -6.68 -19.47 3.82
CA GLU A 321 -7.61 -20.52 3.39
C GLU A 321 -8.60 -20.00 2.34
N GLU A 322 -9.30 -18.90 2.65
CA GLU A 322 -10.28 -18.29 1.76
C GLU A 322 -9.65 -17.78 0.46
N LEU A 323 -8.47 -17.13 0.57
CA LEU A 323 -7.72 -16.70 -0.62
C LEU A 323 -7.36 -17.90 -1.50
N SER A 324 -6.81 -18.96 -0.90
CA SER A 324 -6.39 -20.16 -1.64
C SER A 324 -7.56 -20.91 -2.27
N ALA A 325 -8.75 -20.85 -1.66
CA ALA A 325 -9.97 -21.41 -2.23
C ALA A 325 -10.50 -20.59 -3.42
N SER A 326 -10.28 -19.27 -3.41
CA SER A 326 -10.70 -18.36 -4.49
C SER A 326 -9.81 -18.42 -5.73
N VAL A 327 -8.58 -18.93 -5.60
CA VAL A 327 -7.65 -19.17 -6.71
C VAL A 327 -8.08 -20.46 -7.41
N VAL A 328 -9.09 -20.35 -8.27
CA VAL A 328 -9.64 -21.48 -9.05
C VAL A 328 -8.78 -21.65 -10.31
N LYS A 329 -8.26 -22.86 -10.51
CA LYS A 329 -7.84 -23.36 -11.84
C LYS A 329 -8.98 -24.16 -12.46
#